data_AF-A0A182M1A7-F1
#
_entry.id   AF-A0A182M1A7-F1
#
_cell.length_a   1.000
_cell.length_b   1.000
_cell.length_c   1.000
_cell.angle_alpha   90.00
_cell.angle_beta   90.00
_cell.angle_gamma   90.00
#
_symmetry.space_group_name_H-M   'P 1'
#
loop_
_entity.id
_entity.type
_entity.pdbx_description
1 polymer ?
#
loop_
_entity_poly.entity_id
_entity_poly.type
_entity_poly.pdbx_seq_one_letter_code
_entity_poly.pdbx_strand_id
1 'polypeptide(L)'
;MSNNRNLLALLQRPLEPTFYPKDNGKTVVDLPENFLTERYRPIGASLQSRFGNDADTRIPVRNVAPPSISFAEAVPRRGGFSLFNPKHRQIAGDLINLFMSQPDVDTLMSVAAYSRDRLNPILFQYALSVAIQHRPDTKDLNIPSFLELFPDSFVDPTVFPKLREEGSIVQAENRMTIDIPMNYTASDREDEQRLAYFREDIGVNLHHWHWHLVYPGEGPSNVVNKDRRGELFYYMHQQLIARYNVERFCNRLARVRPLTNLREPLQEGYFPKIIRSLNNRAFPPRPQNTVLRDINRVDDSVVFTVSDLERSEARIAESIDGGYVVAPGGNRIPLDERTGIDVLGNIMEPSALSVNSQFYGNYHGNLHNIIAYSHDPDNRFLEGYGVVGEFQTAMRDPSFYRLHAQVDNMFHRYKRTLQPYNTNQLNYNGIQIQSLGVQLNRANAPANVLLTYWQRSQVDLATGLDFGPEGNVFASFTHLQHAPFTFRLTVNNTSGATRRGTCRIFIGPK
;
A
#
# COMPACT_ATOMS: atom_id res chain seq x y z
N MET A 1 -21.37 -4.49 -27.03
CA MET A 1 -20.21 -3.97 -26.27
C MET A 1 -20.08 -4.83 -25.03
N SER A 2 -18.89 -5.33 -24.72
CA SER A 2 -18.65 -6.07 -23.47
C SER A 2 -18.91 -5.15 -22.28
N ASN A 3 -19.64 -5.63 -21.27
CA ASN A 3 -19.90 -4.87 -20.04
C ASN A 3 -18.73 -5.07 -19.07
N ASN A 4 -17.75 -4.17 -19.13
CA ASN A 4 -16.56 -4.23 -18.28
C ASN A 4 -16.86 -4.19 -16.77
N ARG A 5 -18.02 -3.69 -16.35
CA ARG A 5 -18.48 -3.71 -14.96
C ARG A 5 -18.61 -5.12 -14.38
N ASN A 6 -18.75 -6.14 -15.22
CA ASN A 6 -18.79 -7.54 -14.78
C ASN A 6 -17.50 -7.95 -14.04
N LEU A 7 -16.35 -7.32 -14.33
CA LEU A 7 -15.09 -7.56 -13.61
C LEU A 7 -15.18 -7.21 -12.12
N LEU A 8 -16.06 -6.27 -11.74
CA LEU A 8 -16.25 -5.86 -10.33
C LEU A 8 -16.84 -7.00 -9.47
N ALA A 9 -17.53 -7.98 -10.08
CA ALA A 9 -17.98 -9.18 -9.39
C ALA A 9 -16.81 -10.05 -8.88
N LEU A 10 -15.62 -9.91 -9.46
CA LEU A 10 -14.40 -10.58 -9.02
C LEU A 10 -13.65 -9.81 -7.91
N LEU A 11 -13.94 -8.51 -7.77
CA LEU A 11 -13.31 -7.57 -6.81
C LEU A 11 -14.19 -7.38 -5.56
N GLN A 12 -14.70 -8.46 -4.98
CA GLN A 12 -15.43 -8.43 -3.71
C GLN A 12 -15.33 -9.81 -3.05
N ARG A 13 -15.55 -9.87 -1.73
CA ARG A 13 -15.56 -11.10 -0.92
C ARG A 13 -14.44 -12.08 -1.31
N PRO A 14 -13.16 -11.73 -1.10
CA PRO A 14 -12.03 -12.39 -1.74
C PRO A 14 -11.89 -13.89 -1.43
N LEU A 15 -12.39 -14.38 -0.29
CA LEU A 15 -12.31 -15.81 0.05
C LEU A 15 -13.53 -16.62 -0.40
N GLU A 16 -14.68 -15.98 -0.61
CA GLU A 16 -15.87 -16.60 -1.19
C GLU A 16 -15.60 -17.01 -2.64
N PRO A 17 -15.80 -18.28 -3.03
CA PRO A 17 -15.59 -18.73 -4.40
C PRO A 17 -16.41 -17.93 -5.43
N THR A 18 -15.96 -17.94 -6.67
CA THR A 18 -16.53 -17.11 -7.74
C THR A 18 -17.98 -17.50 -8.06
N PHE A 19 -18.32 -18.80 -7.94
CA PHE A 19 -19.69 -19.30 -8.10
C PHE A 19 -20.64 -18.93 -6.95
N TYR A 20 -20.12 -18.48 -5.80
CA TYR A 20 -20.95 -18.05 -4.68
C TYR A 20 -21.63 -16.70 -5.04
N PRO A 21 -22.89 -16.45 -4.65
CA PRO A 21 -23.55 -15.19 -4.96
C PRO A 21 -22.77 -13.95 -4.50
N LYS A 22 -22.92 -12.88 -5.25
CA LYS A 22 -22.28 -11.56 -5.09
C LYS A 22 -23.35 -10.50 -4.92
N ASP A 23 -22.97 -9.30 -4.51
CA ASP A 23 -23.90 -8.15 -4.35
C ASP A 23 -25.12 -8.47 -3.44
N ASN A 24 -24.86 -9.07 -2.27
CA ASN A 24 -25.89 -9.54 -1.32
C ASN A 24 -26.89 -10.53 -1.95
N GLY A 25 -26.36 -11.58 -2.59
CA GLY A 25 -27.19 -12.65 -3.16
C GLY A 25 -27.72 -12.39 -4.57
N LYS A 26 -27.57 -11.17 -5.10
CA LYS A 26 -28.26 -10.73 -6.34
C LYS A 26 -27.53 -11.08 -7.62
N THR A 27 -26.21 -11.25 -7.57
CA THR A 27 -25.38 -11.46 -8.77
C THR A 27 -24.71 -12.83 -8.70
N VAL A 28 -24.81 -13.62 -9.77
CA VAL A 28 -24.09 -14.90 -9.89
C VAL A 28 -23.20 -14.90 -11.12
N VAL A 29 -21.98 -15.39 -10.96
CA VAL A 29 -21.04 -15.61 -12.07
C VAL A 29 -21.19 -17.07 -12.53
N ASP A 30 -21.73 -17.26 -13.74
CA ASP A 30 -21.96 -18.58 -14.31
C ASP A 30 -20.64 -19.15 -14.82
N LEU A 31 -20.03 -20.02 -14.02
CA LEU A 31 -18.76 -20.67 -14.33
C LEU A 31 -18.95 -21.94 -15.17
N PRO A 32 -18.10 -22.15 -16.19
CA PRO A 32 -17.91 -23.47 -16.79
C PRO A 32 -17.51 -24.53 -15.74
N GLU A 33 -17.94 -25.78 -15.90
CA GLU A 33 -17.66 -26.85 -14.94
C GLU A 33 -16.15 -27.08 -14.71
N ASN A 34 -15.35 -26.96 -15.77
CA ASN A 34 -13.89 -27.06 -15.73
C ASN A 34 -13.22 -25.90 -14.96
N PHE A 35 -13.94 -24.83 -14.64
CA PHE A 35 -13.42 -23.71 -13.85
C PHE A 35 -13.58 -23.94 -12.35
N LEU A 36 -14.46 -24.85 -11.93
CA LEU A 36 -14.54 -25.26 -10.53
C LEU A 36 -13.21 -25.90 -10.10
N THR A 37 -12.76 -25.53 -8.90
CA THR A 37 -11.61 -26.18 -8.28
C THR A 37 -11.93 -27.66 -8.00
N GLU A 38 -10.89 -28.48 -7.85
CA GLU A 38 -11.04 -29.92 -7.62
C GLU A 38 -11.99 -30.25 -6.47
N ARG A 39 -11.99 -29.45 -5.41
CA ARG A 39 -12.89 -29.62 -4.26
C ARG A 39 -14.37 -29.48 -4.62
N TYR A 40 -14.72 -28.57 -5.53
CA TYR A 40 -16.10 -28.21 -5.83
C TYR A 40 -16.64 -28.87 -7.11
N ARG A 41 -15.76 -29.31 -8.01
CA ARG A 41 -16.15 -29.97 -9.27
C ARG A 41 -17.15 -31.13 -9.08
N PRO A 42 -16.98 -32.07 -8.12
CA PRO A 42 -17.92 -33.18 -7.95
C PRO A 42 -19.34 -32.77 -7.55
N ILE A 43 -19.52 -31.55 -7.05
CA ILE A 43 -20.81 -31.03 -6.57
C ILE A 43 -21.26 -29.79 -7.37
N GLY A 44 -20.68 -29.53 -8.54
CA GLY A 44 -20.93 -28.34 -9.35
C GLY A 44 -22.41 -28.13 -9.69
N ALA A 45 -23.10 -29.18 -10.14
CA ALA A 45 -24.53 -29.11 -10.47
C ALA A 45 -25.41 -28.75 -9.25
N SER A 46 -25.05 -29.26 -8.06
CA SER A 46 -25.75 -28.93 -6.82
C SER A 46 -25.53 -27.47 -6.41
N LEU A 47 -24.30 -26.97 -6.54
CA LEU A 47 -23.97 -25.56 -6.26
C LEU A 47 -24.70 -24.61 -7.22
N GLN A 48 -24.75 -24.94 -8.51
CA GLN A 48 -25.46 -24.15 -9.51
C GLN A 48 -26.97 -24.10 -9.24
N SER A 49 -27.58 -25.23 -8.85
CA SER A 49 -28.99 -25.28 -8.47
C SER A 49 -29.27 -24.45 -7.21
N ARG A 50 -28.42 -24.57 -6.19
CA ARG A 50 -28.58 -23.86 -4.91
C ARG A 50 -28.49 -22.35 -5.06
N PHE A 51 -27.52 -21.85 -5.83
CA PHE A 51 -27.22 -20.44 -5.90
C PHE A 51 -27.76 -19.74 -7.16
N GLY A 52 -28.16 -20.51 -8.18
CA GLY A 52 -28.52 -19.95 -9.48
C GLY A 52 -30.01 -19.67 -9.72
N ASN A 53 -30.92 -20.09 -8.84
CA ASN A 53 -32.37 -19.98 -9.11
C ASN A 53 -32.97 -18.61 -8.77
N ASP A 54 -32.40 -17.89 -7.78
CA ASP A 54 -32.97 -16.64 -7.24
C ASP A 54 -32.11 -15.39 -7.55
N ALA A 55 -31.16 -15.49 -8.49
CA ALA A 55 -30.25 -14.39 -8.83
C ALA A 55 -30.89 -13.39 -9.79
N ASP A 56 -30.85 -12.10 -9.44
CA ASP A 56 -31.33 -10.99 -10.28
C ASP A 56 -30.46 -10.81 -11.53
N THR A 57 -29.13 -10.98 -11.39
CA THR A 57 -28.14 -10.76 -12.44
C THR A 57 -27.26 -11.99 -12.62
N ARG A 58 -27.09 -12.42 -13.87
CA ARG A 58 -26.20 -13.53 -14.24
C ARG A 58 -25.10 -13.05 -15.17
N ILE A 59 -23.87 -13.34 -14.81
CA ILE A 59 -22.67 -12.99 -15.59
C ILE A 59 -22.14 -14.27 -16.23
N PRO A 60 -22.42 -14.53 -17.52
CA PRO A 60 -21.89 -15.70 -18.22
C PRO A 60 -20.38 -15.57 -18.43
N VAL A 61 -19.62 -16.59 -18.02
CA VAL A 61 -18.19 -16.68 -18.30
C VAL A 61 -17.96 -17.60 -19.50
N ARG A 62 -17.17 -17.12 -20.48
CA ARG A 62 -16.83 -17.92 -21.66
C ARG A 62 -15.93 -19.07 -21.24
N ASN A 63 -16.22 -20.27 -21.74
CA ASN A 63 -15.30 -21.39 -21.59
C ASN A 63 -14.09 -21.16 -22.51
N VAL A 64 -12.97 -20.78 -21.92
CA VAL A 64 -11.68 -20.63 -22.61
C VAL A 64 -10.73 -21.75 -22.18
N ALA A 65 -9.68 -21.97 -22.97
CA ALA A 65 -8.59 -22.84 -22.55
C ALA A 65 -8.02 -22.33 -21.21
N PRO A 66 -7.84 -23.19 -20.20
CA PRO A 66 -7.28 -22.79 -18.92
C PRO A 66 -5.95 -22.04 -19.08
N PRO A 67 -5.82 -20.83 -18.49
CA PRO A 67 -4.55 -20.11 -18.53
C PRO A 67 -3.48 -20.86 -17.71
N SER A 68 -2.22 -20.75 -18.13
CA SER A 68 -1.10 -21.23 -17.33
C SER A 68 -0.90 -20.29 -16.14
N ILE A 69 -1.28 -20.73 -14.95
CA ILE A 69 -1.17 -19.96 -13.69
C ILE A 69 -0.31 -20.65 -12.64
N SER A 70 0.36 -21.75 -12.98
CA SER A 70 1.17 -22.55 -12.04
C SER A 70 2.31 -21.76 -11.39
N PHE A 71 2.85 -20.75 -12.09
CA PHE A 71 3.84 -19.84 -11.53
C PHE A 71 3.29 -19.04 -10.34
N ALA A 72 1.99 -18.72 -10.34
CA ALA A 72 1.34 -17.96 -9.28
C ALA A 72 0.83 -18.84 -8.12
N GLU A 73 0.61 -20.13 -8.36
CA GLU A 73 0.28 -21.11 -7.32
C GLU A 73 1.45 -21.37 -6.36
N ALA A 74 2.66 -20.91 -6.70
CA ALA A 74 3.81 -20.88 -5.80
C ALA A 74 3.57 -20.01 -4.54
N VAL A 75 2.60 -19.07 -4.58
CA VAL A 75 2.07 -18.40 -3.38
C VAL A 75 0.82 -19.16 -2.94
N PRO A 76 0.84 -19.85 -1.77
CA PRO A 76 -0.32 -20.62 -1.33
C PRO A 76 -1.58 -19.76 -1.22
N ARG A 77 -2.74 -20.32 -1.61
CA ARG A 77 -4.04 -19.60 -1.56
C ARG A 77 -4.33 -18.96 -0.19
N ARG A 78 -3.90 -19.61 0.90
CA ARG A 78 -4.04 -19.10 2.29
C ARG A 78 -2.71 -18.75 2.96
N GLY A 79 -1.66 -18.57 2.16
CA GLY A 79 -0.35 -18.09 2.60
C GLY A 79 -0.32 -16.56 2.72
N GLY A 80 0.75 -16.04 3.32
CA GLY A 80 1.02 -14.60 3.29
C GLY A 80 1.50 -14.15 1.91
N PHE A 81 1.11 -12.94 1.47
CA PHE A 81 1.60 -12.30 0.25
C PHE A 81 2.20 -10.92 0.57
N SER A 82 3.43 -10.69 0.14
CA SER A 82 4.19 -9.47 0.43
C SER A 82 4.97 -9.02 -0.79
N LEU A 83 4.82 -7.75 -1.18
CA LEU A 83 5.57 -7.16 -2.29
C LEU A 83 7.02 -6.79 -1.94
N PHE A 84 7.40 -6.88 -0.66
CA PHE A 84 8.79 -6.79 -0.21
C PHE A 84 9.56 -8.10 -0.42
N ASN A 85 8.85 -9.23 -0.54
CA ASN A 85 9.44 -10.50 -0.95
C ASN A 85 9.67 -10.47 -2.48
N PRO A 86 10.93 -10.56 -2.95
CA PRO A 86 11.24 -10.48 -4.39
C PRO A 86 10.51 -11.52 -5.24
N LYS A 87 10.34 -12.76 -4.74
CA LYS A 87 9.65 -13.83 -5.47
C LYS A 87 8.16 -13.54 -5.61
N HIS A 88 7.51 -13.10 -4.53
CA HIS A 88 6.10 -12.71 -4.57
C HIS A 88 5.87 -11.52 -5.50
N ARG A 89 6.79 -10.53 -5.48
CA ARG A 89 6.73 -9.36 -6.35
C ARG A 89 6.86 -9.75 -7.84
N GLN A 90 7.79 -10.65 -8.18
CA GLN A 90 7.91 -11.20 -9.53
C GLN A 90 6.63 -11.92 -9.98
N ILE A 91 6.11 -12.82 -9.13
CA ILE A 91 4.85 -13.55 -9.40
C ILE A 91 3.69 -12.59 -9.66
N ALA A 92 3.60 -11.50 -8.89
CA ALA A 92 2.59 -10.47 -9.11
C ALA A 92 2.76 -9.76 -10.46
N GLY A 93 4.00 -9.41 -10.85
CA GLY A 93 4.32 -8.85 -12.15
C GLY A 93 3.91 -9.77 -13.32
N ASP A 94 4.18 -11.07 -13.19
CA ASP A 94 3.83 -12.08 -14.20
C ASP A 94 2.31 -12.26 -14.31
N LEU A 95 1.58 -12.22 -13.19
CA LEU A 95 0.12 -12.28 -13.18
C LEU A 95 -0.51 -11.01 -13.76
N ILE A 96 0.07 -9.83 -13.50
CA ILE A 96 -0.33 -8.58 -14.15
C ILE A 96 -0.14 -8.68 -15.67
N ASN A 97 1.00 -9.22 -16.13
CA ASN A 97 1.27 -9.42 -17.55
C ASN A 97 0.24 -10.37 -18.19
N LEU A 98 -0.12 -11.46 -17.50
CA LEU A 98 -1.20 -12.35 -17.95
C LEU A 98 -2.53 -11.60 -18.14
N PHE A 99 -2.94 -10.75 -17.20
CA PHE A 99 -4.19 -10.00 -17.33
C PHE A 99 -4.12 -8.86 -18.37
N MET A 100 -2.98 -8.18 -18.47
CA MET A 100 -2.76 -7.11 -19.44
C MET A 100 -2.74 -7.63 -20.88
N SER A 101 -2.26 -8.86 -21.11
CA SER A 101 -2.14 -9.45 -22.45
C SER A 101 -3.47 -9.97 -23.04
N GLN A 102 -4.56 -9.98 -22.28
CA GLN A 102 -5.84 -10.48 -22.79
C GLN A 102 -6.41 -9.56 -23.89
N PRO A 103 -6.97 -10.13 -24.97
CA PRO A 103 -7.36 -9.35 -26.15
C PRO A 103 -8.54 -8.42 -25.88
N ASP A 104 -9.44 -8.81 -24.97
CA ASP A 104 -10.65 -8.07 -24.63
C ASP A 104 -11.10 -8.38 -23.20
N VAL A 105 -12.04 -7.57 -22.71
CA VAL A 105 -12.64 -7.66 -21.37
C VAL A 105 -13.30 -9.01 -21.11
N ASP A 106 -13.96 -9.63 -22.09
CA ASP A 106 -14.66 -10.90 -21.88
C ASP A 106 -13.67 -12.07 -21.69
N THR A 107 -12.57 -12.03 -22.43
CA THR A 107 -11.46 -12.99 -22.28
C THR A 107 -10.73 -12.74 -20.96
N LEU A 108 -10.50 -11.48 -20.59
CA LEU A 108 -9.99 -11.10 -19.26
C LEU A 108 -10.89 -11.63 -18.14
N MET A 109 -12.21 -11.45 -18.24
CA MET A 109 -13.17 -11.96 -17.26
C MET A 109 -13.04 -13.48 -17.11
N SER A 110 -12.88 -14.20 -18.21
CA SER A 110 -12.75 -15.66 -18.20
C SER A 110 -11.44 -16.12 -17.55
N VAL A 111 -10.31 -15.52 -17.93
CA VAL A 111 -8.99 -15.80 -17.34
C VAL A 111 -8.95 -15.42 -15.86
N ALA A 112 -9.51 -14.27 -15.48
CA ALA A 112 -9.57 -13.81 -14.10
C ALA A 112 -10.48 -14.71 -13.25
N ALA A 113 -11.66 -15.09 -13.75
CA ALA A 113 -12.58 -15.99 -13.05
C ALA A 113 -11.97 -17.38 -12.80
N TYR A 114 -11.24 -17.94 -13.78
CA TYR A 114 -10.48 -19.18 -13.58
C TYR A 114 -9.40 -19.04 -12.49
N SER A 115 -8.69 -17.91 -12.48
CA SER A 115 -7.55 -17.66 -11.60
C SER A 115 -7.99 -17.39 -10.15
N ARG A 116 -9.08 -16.64 -9.95
CA ARG A 116 -9.53 -16.11 -8.65
C ARG A 116 -9.62 -17.18 -7.55
N ASP A 117 -10.22 -18.32 -7.86
CA ASP A 117 -10.49 -19.34 -6.84
C ASP A 117 -9.28 -20.24 -6.53
N ARG A 118 -8.22 -20.15 -7.35
CA ARG A 118 -7.00 -20.97 -7.25
C ARG A 118 -5.84 -20.22 -6.59
N LEU A 119 -5.76 -18.91 -6.83
CA LEU A 119 -4.63 -18.08 -6.41
C LEU A 119 -4.85 -17.45 -5.02
N ASN A 120 -3.76 -16.98 -4.43
CA ASN A 120 -3.81 -16.17 -3.22
C ASN A 120 -4.70 -14.92 -3.44
N PRO A 121 -5.67 -14.63 -2.55
CA PRO A 121 -6.66 -13.59 -2.76
C PRO A 121 -6.03 -12.20 -2.81
N ILE A 122 -5.02 -11.91 -1.98
CA ILE A 122 -4.37 -10.58 -1.99
C ILE A 122 -3.58 -10.41 -3.30
N LEU A 123 -2.82 -11.43 -3.71
CA LEU A 123 -2.11 -11.45 -5.00
C LEU A 123 -3.08 -11.23 -6.18
N PHE A 124 -4.18 -11.98 -6.21
CA PHE A 124 -5.18 -11.87 -7.28
C PHE A 124 -5.82 -10.48 -7.33
N GLN A 125 -6.30 -9.99 -6.18
CA GLN A 125 -6.95 -8.67 -6.09
C GLN A 125 -5.97 -7.56 -6.48
N TYR A 126 -4.71 -7.64 -6.05
CA TYR A 126 -3.66 -6.71 -6.45
C TYR A 126 -3.43 -6.74 -7.97
N ALA A 127 -3.15 -7.91 -8.55
CA ALA A 127 -2.82 -8.03 -9.97
C ALA A 127 -3.98 -7.61 -10.89
N LEU A 128 -5.21 -8.00 -10.55
CA LEU A 128 -6.39 -7.61 -11.33
C LEU A 128 -6.68 -6.11 -11.21
N SER A 129 -6.52 -5.53 -10.02
CA SER A 129 -6.68 -4.09 -9.81
C SER A 129 -5.65 -3.28 -10.60
N VAL A 130 -4.40 -3.73 -10.65
CA VAL A 130 -3.37 -3.09 -11.50
C VAL A 130 -3.76 -3.21 -12.97
N ALA A 131 -4.16 -4.39 -13.44
CA ALA A 131 -4.55 -4.57 -14.84
C ALA A 131 -5.72 -3.65 -15.24
N ILE A 132 -6.78 -3.59 -14.42
CA ILE A 132 -7.95 -2.74 -14.67
C ILE A 132 -7.58 -1.24 -14.77
N GLN A 133 -6.62 -0.75 -13.98
CA GLN A 133 -6.18 0.65 -14.05
C GLN A 133 -5.44 0.98 -15.35
N HIS A 134 -4.79 0.00 -15.97
CA HIS A 134 -3.86 0.23 -17.08
C HIS A 134 -4.43 -0.15 -18.44
N ARG A 135 -5.43 -1.03 -18.48
CA ARG A 135 -6.07 -1.41 -19.74
C ARG A 135 -6.95 -0.28 -20.28
N PRO A 136 -6.91 0.02 -21.59
CA PRO A 136 -7.74 1.06 -22.20
C PRO A 136 -9.25 0.80 -22.11
N ASP A 137 -9.67 -0.46 -22.09
CA ASP A 137 -11.07 -0.91 -22.12
C ASP A 137 -11.74 -1.02 -20.73
N THR A 138 -11.04 -0.61 -19.66
CA THR A 138 -11.53 -0.68 -18.27
C THR A 138 -11.35 0.62 -17.48
N LYS A 139 -11.02 1.73 -18.14
CA LYS A 139 -10.66 3.02 -17.50
C LYS A 139 -11.78 3.68 -16.68
N ASP A 140 -13.04 3.32 -16.93
CA ASP A 140 -14.22 3.84 -16.26
C ASP A 140 -14.66 3.00 -15.05
N LEU A 141 -13.92 1.95 -14.71
CA LEU A 141 -14.21 1.11 -13.56
C LEU A 141 -13.66 1.71 -12.26
N ASN A 142 -14.53 1.85 -11.27
CA ASN A 142 -14.14 2.17 -9.91
C ASN A 142 -13.74 0.89 -9.19
N ILE A 143 -12.45 0.77 -8.86
CA ILE A 143 -11.91 -0.38 -8.12
C ILE A 143 -12.26 -0.21 -6.64
N PRO A 144 -12.82 -1.25 -6.00
CA PRO A 144 -13.06 -1.24 -4.55
C PRO A 144 -11.78 -0.99 -3.76
N SER A 145 -11.91 -0.25 -2.66
CA SER A 145 -10.77 0.06 -1.80
C SER A 145 -10.24 -1.21 -1.12
N PHE A 146 -8.95 -1.26 -0.80
CA PHE A 146 -8.39 -2.41 -0.05
C PHE A 146 -9.10 -2.61 1.30
N LEU A 147 -9.65 -1.56 1.90
CA LEU A 147 -10.47 -1.64 3.12
C LEU A 147 -11.76 -2.44 2.91
N GLU A 148 -12.40 -2.32 1.75
CA GLU A 148 -13.64 -3.04 1.41
C GLU A 148 -13.36 -4.52 1.09
N LEU A 149 -12.13 -4.85 0.69
CA LEU A 149 -11.72 -6.21 0.36
C LEU A 149 -11.15 -6.96 1.56
N PHE A 150 -10.27 -6.31 2.33
CA PHE A 150 -9.52 -6.89 3.44
C PHE A 150 -9.53 -5.95 4.66
N PRO A 151 -10.71 -5.73 5.28
CA PRO A 151 -10.85 -4.84 6.42
C PRO A 151 -10.02 -5.29 7.62
N ASP A 152 -9.68 -6.58 7.68
CA ASP A 152 -8.82 -7.14 8.71
C ASP A 152 -7.41 -6.55 8.71
N SER A 153 -6.93 -5.95 7.61
CA SER A 153 -5.65 -5.23 7.60
C SER A 153 -5.71 -3.85 8.29
N PHE A 154 -6.90 -3.33 8.62
CA PHE A 154 -7.05 -1.96 9.12
C PHE A 154 -7.71 -1.83 10.48
N VAL A 155 -8.52 -2.82 10.86
CA VAL A 155 -9.41 -2.73 12.03
C VAL A 155 -8.97 -3.71 13.10
N ASP A 156 -9.12 -3.33 14.36
CA ASP A 156 -8.92 -4.22 15.51
C ASP A 156 -9.76 -5.50 15.34
N PRO A 157 -9.15 -6.71 15.39
CA PRO A 157 -9.91 -7.94 15.16
C PRO A 157 -11.01 -8.21 16.20
N THR A 158 -10.98 -7.57 17.37
CA THR A 158 -12.07 -7.71 18.36
C THR A 158 -13.41 -7.15 17.87
N VAL A 159 -13.40 -6.35 16.80
CA VAL A 159 -14.58 -5.77 16.16
C VAL A 159 -15.29 -6.79 15.25
N PHE A 160 -14.57 -7.71 14.61
CA PHE A 160 -15.18 -8.65 13.65
C PHE A 160 -16.23 -9.61 14.26
N PRO A 161 -16.01 -10.23 15.44
CA PRO A 161 -17.05 -11.03 16.08
C PRO A 161 -18.32 -10.23 16.34
N LYS A 162 -18.20 -8.98 16.78
CA LYS A 162 -19.33 -8.08 17.03
C LYS A 162 -20.07 -7.72 15.75
N LEU A 163 -19.36 -7.43 14.66
CA LEU A 163 -19.96 -7.17 13.34
C LEU A 163 -20.74 -8.40 12.83
N ARG A 164 -20.19 -9.60 13.04
CA ARG A 164 -20.88 -10.85 12.66
C ARG A 164 -22.13 -11.09 13.50
N GLU A 165 -22.03 -10.89 14.81
CA GLU A 165 -23.17 -11.01 15.74
C GLU A 165 -24.28 -10.04 15.33
N GLU A 166 -23.95 -8.76 15.19
CA GLU A 166 -24.87 -7.69 14.80
C GLU A 166 -25.55 -8.02 13.47
N GLY A 167 -24.76 -8.34 12.43
CA GLY A 167 -25.33 -8.59 11.12
C GLY A 167 -26.11 -9.91 11.01
N SER A 168 -25.83 -10.90 11.85
CA SER A 168 -26.55 -12.19 11.82
C SER A 168 -27.86 -12.16 12.60
N ILE A 169 -27.96 -11.33 13.64
CA ILE A 169 -29.12 -11.28 14.55
C ILE A 169 -30.06 -10.13 14.20
N VAL A 170 -29.50 -8.96 13.87
CA VAL A 170 -30.25 -7.71 13.75
C VAL A 170 -30.62 -7.44 12.29
N GLN A 171 -31.90 -7.15 12.06
CA GLN A 171 -32.41 -6.70 10.75
C GLN A 171 -31.69 -5.43 10.30
N ALA A 172 -31.42 -5.29 9.00
CA ALA A 172 -30.51 -4.28 8.46
C ALA A 172 -30.85 -2.85 8.88
N GLU A 173 -32.15 -2.51 8.94
CA GLU A 173 -32.67 -1.20 9.33
C GLU A 173 -32.47 -0.86 10.83
N ASN A 174 -32.22 -1.87 11.67
CA ASN A 174 -32.05 -1.73 13.11
C ASN A 174 -30.59 -1.94 13.56
N ARG A 175 -29.66 -2.19 12.62
CA ARG A 175 -28.25 -2.43 12.95
C ARG A 175 -27.61 -1.22 13.58
N MET A 176 -26.87 -1.43 14.65
CA MET A 176 -26.09 -0.42 15.33
C MET A 176 -24.64 -0.41 14.85
N THR A 177 -24.01 0.76 14.88
CA THR A 177 -22.59 0.89 14.52
C THR A 177 -21.69 0.34 15.61
N ILE A 178 -20.69 -0.45 15.23
CA ILE A 178 -19.70 -1.00 16.15
C ILE A 178 -18.50 -0.07 16.28
N ASP A 179 -18.14 0.30 17.50
CA ASP A 179 -17.05 1.27 17.74
C ASP A 179 -15.67 0.62 17.71
N ILE A 180 -14.78 1.24 16.93
CA ILE A 180 -13.35 0.94 16.86
C ILE A 180 -12.62 1.88 17.84
N PRO A 181 -12.00 1.36 18.90
CA PRO A 181 -11.27 2.19 19.84
C PRO A 181 -10.00 2.78 19.20
N MET A 182 -9.64 4.02 19.53
CA MET A 182 -8.37 4.62 19.08
C MET A 182 -7.15 3.96 19.75
N ASN A 183 -7.23 3.72 21.06
CA ASN A 183 -6.15 3.11 21.82
C ASN A 183 -6.39 1.60 21.93
N TYR A 184 -5.83 0.82 21.00
CA TYR A 184 -5.93 -0.64 20.99
C TYR A 184 -4.59 -1.37 20.85
N THR A 185 -3.55 -0.70 20.32
CA THR A 185 -2.22 -1.28 20.12
C THR A 185 -1.33 -1.15 21.35
N ALA A 186 -1.37 0.00 22.04
CA ALA A 186 -0.70 0.23 23.32
C ALA A 186 -1.48 1.21 24.22
N SER A 187 -1.09 1.27 25.50
CA SER A 187 -1.57 2.30 26.45
C SER A 187 -0.70 3.56 26.38
N ASP A 188 -1.17 4.66 26.97
CA ASP A 188 -0.42 5.94 27.05
C ASP A 188 0.92 5.87 27.83
N ARG A 189 1.24 4.71 28.44
CA ARG A 189 2.57 4.43 29.02
C ARG A 189 3.66 4.25 27.95
N GLU A 190 3.27 3.89 26.72
CA GLU A 190 4.18 3.82 25.58
C GLU A 190 4.20 5.19 24.90
N ASP A 191 5.36 5.85 24.89
CA ASP A 191 5.47 7.21 24.34
C ASP A 191 5.12 7.27 22.85
N GLU A 192 5.44 6.22 22.10
CA GLU A 192 5.06 6.13 20.69
C GLU A 192 3.53 6.02 20.52
N GLN A 193 2.74 5.63 21.53
CA GLN A 193 1.26 5.60 21.42
C GLN A 193 0.68 6.97 21.06
N ARG A 194 1.34 8.07 21.42
CA ARG A 194 0.89 9.43 21.10
C ARG A 194 0.72 9.68 19.60
N LEU A 195 1.41 8.92 18.75
CA LEU A 195 1.32 9.04 17.29
C LEU A 195 0.50 7.93 16.63
N ALA A 196 -0.21 7.10 17.41
CA ALA A 196 -1.10 6.07 16.87
C ALA A 196 -2.13 6.68 15.90
N TYR A 197 -2.67 7.87 16.20
CA TYR A 197 -3.62 8.56 15.30
C TYR A 197 -3.07 8.88 13.91
N PHE A 198 -1.75 8.93 13.74
CA PHE A 198 -1.10 9.12 12.44
C PHE A 198 -0.72 7.78 11.81
N ARG A 199 -0.09 6.90 12.60
CA ARG A 199 0.43 5.61 12.13
C ARG A 199 -0.66 4.62 11.77
N GLU A 200 -1.73 4.60 12.57
CA GLU A 200 -2.81 3.60 12.51
C GLU A 200 -4.06 4.15 11.80
N ASP A 201 -4.00 5.39 11.30
CA ASP A 201 -5.06 5.98 10.49
C ASP A 201 -5.32 5.16 9.22
N ILE A 202 -6.61 4.86 8.99
CA ILE A 202 -7.05 4.05 7.86
C ILE A 202 -6.71 4.76 6.54
N GLY A 203 -6.94 6.07 6.44
CA GLY A 203 -6.71 6.85 5.23
C GLY A 203 -5.23 6.95 4.84
N VAL A 204 -4.35 7.14 5.83
CA VAL A 204 -2.90 7.19 5.64
C VAL A 204 -2.36 5.84 5.15
N ASN A 205 -2.78 4.73 5.76
CA ASN A 205 -2.38 3.38 5.33
C ASN A 205 -2.96 3.02 3.95
N LEU A 206 -4.21 3.42 3.67
CA LEU A 206 -4.81 3.27 2.34
C LEU A 206 -4.05 4.07 1.30
N HIS A 207 -3.65 5.31 1.59
CA HIS A 207 -2.85 6.12 0.66
C HIS A 207 -1.55 5.39 0.28
N HIS A 208 -0.83 4.85 1.26
CA HIS A 208 0.43 4.13 1.01
C HIS A 208 0.22 2.86 0.17
N TRP A 209 -0.82 2.07 0.46
CA TRP A 209 -1.17 0.92 -0.38
C TRP A 209 -1.53 1.35 -1.82
N HIS A 210 -2.38 2.36 -1.99
CA HIS A 210 -2.79 2.84 -3.32
C HIS A 210 -1.61 3.45 -4.09
N TRP A 211 -0.68 4.13 -3.43
CA TRP A 211 0.51 4.65 -4.07
C TRP A 211 1.34 3.52 -4.67
N HIS A 212 1.59 2.44 -3.93
CA HIS A 212 2.30 1.27 -4.45
C HIS A 212 1.48 0.45 -5.47
N LEU A 213 0.14 0.52 -5.43
CA LEU A 213 -0.72 -0.04 -6.47
C LEU A 213 -0.58 0.71 -7.80
N VAL A 214 -0.52 2.05 -7.76
CA VAL A 214 -0.35 2.91 -8.94
C VAL A 214 1.08 2.85 -9.46
N TYR A 215 2.08 2.70 -8.60
CA TYR A 215 3.50 2.63 -8.94
C TYR A 215 4.09 1.24 -8.57
N PRO A 216 3.66 0.16 -9.24
CA PRO A 216 4.15 -1.19 -8.93
C PRO A 216 5.62 -1.35 -9.31
N GLY A 217 6.37 -2.14 -8.53
CA GLY A 217 7.80 -2.38 -8.78
C GLY A 217 8.10 -3.39 -9.89
N GLU A 218 7.18 -4.31 -10.20
CA GLU A 218 7.34 -5.37 -11.22
C GLU A 218 6.10 -5.45 -12.11
N GLY A 219 6.27 -5.92 -13.35
CA GLY A 219 5.21 -6.07 -14.34
C GLY A 219 5.61 -5.56 -15.73
N PRO A 220 4.65 -5.49 -16.67
CA PRO A 220 4.90 -4.98 -18.01
C PRO A 220 5.48 -3.56 -18.01
N SER A 221 6.31 -3.23 -18.99
CA SER A 221 6.98 -1.91 -19.07
C SER A 221 6.00 -0.73 -19.06
N ASN A 222 4.86 -0.83 -19.77
CA ASN A 222 3.82 0.21 -19.76
C ASN A 222 3.08 0.35 -18.42
N VAL A 223 3.25 -0.60 -17.51
CA VAL A 223 2.71 -0.56 -16.14
C VAL A 223 3.77 0.01 -15.18
N VAL A 224 5.02 -0.44 -15.25
CA VAL A 224 6.06 -0.04 -14.28
C VAL A 224 6.73 1.29 -14.65
N ASN A 225 7.02 1.52 -15.93
CA ASN A 225 7.78 2.68 -16.42
C ASN A 225 6.91 3.95 -16.53
N LYS A 226 6.51 4.46 -15.37
CA LYS A 226 5.81 5.75 -15.24
C LYS A 226 6.81 6.90 -15.07
N ASP A 227 6.41 8.07 -15.56
CA ASP A 227 7.22 9.29 -15.49
C ASP A 227 7.73 9.56 -14.06
N ARG A 228 9.06 9.62 -13.93
CA ARG A 228 9.79 9.98 -12.70
C ARG A 228 9.34 9.20 -11.46
N ARG A 229 8.96 7.93 -11.61
CA ARG A 229 8.41 7.12 -10.52
C ARG A 229 9.41 6.86 -9.38
N GLY A 230 10.71 6.80 -9.67
CA GLY A 230 11.76 6.69 -8.66
C GLY A 230 11.92 7.99 -7.86
N GLU A 231 11.83 9.14 -8.53
CA GLU A 231 11.83 10.42 -7.82
C GLU A 231 10.58 10.58 -6.97
N LEU A 232 9.43 10.13 -7.47
CA LEU A 232 8.19 10.17 -6.72
C LEU A 232 8.20 9.23 -5.52
N PHE A 233 8.88 8.08 -5.61
CA PHE A 233 9.14 7.21 -4.46
C PHE A 233 9.87 7.97 -3.36
N TYR A 234 10.98 8.63 -3.72
CA TYR A 234 11.71 9.48 -2.80
C TYR A 234 10.78 10.55 -2.20
N TYR A 235 10.12 11.33 -3.06
CA TYR A 235 9.39 12.52 -2.63
C TYR A 235 8.18 12.19 -1.76
N MET A 236 7.42 11.14 -2.09
CA MET A 236 6.27 10.70 -1.28
C MET A 236 6.72 10.30 0.13
N HIS A 237 7.74 9.46 0.24
CA HIS A 237 8.25 9.01 1.54
C HIS A 237 8.97 10.12 2.31
N GLN A 238 9.66 11.03 1.62
CA GLN A 238 10.27 12.21 2.25
C GLN A 238 9.20 13.11 2.88
N GLN A 239 8.11 13.38 2.15
CA GLN A 239 6.98 14.16 2.68
C GLN A 239 6.30 13.47 3.85
N LEU A 240 6.21 12.13 3.81
CA LEU A 240 5.67 11.35 4.90
C LEU A 240 6.53 11.45 6.17
N ILE A 241 7.86 11.35 6.06
CA ILE A 241 8.79 11.54 7.17
C ILE A 241 8.75 12.98 7.70
N ALA A 242 8.62 13.97 6.81
CA ALA A 242 8.47 15.37 7.22
C ALA A 242 7.20 15.57 8.06
N ARG A 243 6.06 15.07 7.60
CA ARG A 243 4.78 15.13 8.32
C ARG A 243 4.85 14.38 9.65
N TYR A 244 5.38 13.15 9.66
CA TYR A 244 5.56 12.37 10.88
C TYR A 244 6.39 13.13 11.90
N ASN A 245 7.50 13.76 11.50
CA ASN A 245 8.32 14.55 12.42
C ASN A 245 7.60 15.80 12.96
N VAL A 246 6.77 16.47 12.16
CA VAL A 246 5.92 17.56 12.67
C VAL A 246 4.96 17.03 13.74
N GLU A 247 4.29 15.89 13.49
CA GLU A 247 3.42 15.26 14.49
C GLU A 247 4.20 14.85 15.76
N ARG A 248 5.44 14.35 15.62
CA ARG A 248 6.32 14.06 16.77
C ARG A 248 6.54 15.31 17.62
N PHE A 249 6.91 16.42 17.00
CA PHE A 249 7.14 17.68 17.72
C PHE A 249 5.87 18.19 18.41
N CYS A 250 4.70 18.11 17.75
CA CYS A 250 3.41 18.43 18.34
C CYS A 250 3.08 17.58 19.58
N ASN A 251 3.60 16.35 19.65
CA ASN A 251 3.36 15.39 20.73
C ASN A 251 4.55 15.24 21.71
N ARG A 252 5.46 16.22 21.72
CA ARG A 252 6.64 16.25 22.61
C ARG A 252 7.57 15.04 22.44
N LEU A 253 7.69 14.54 21.22
CA LEU A 253 8.67 13.53 20.84
C LEU A 253 9.79 14.17 20.01
N ALA A 254 11.00 13.65 20.18
CA ALA A 254 12.15 14.06 19.37
C ALA A 254 11.96 13.63 17.90
N ARG A 255 12.76 14.21 16.99
CA ARG A 255 12.82 13.77 15.59
C ARG A 255 13.09 12.26 15.53
N VAL A 256 12.45 11.56 14.59
CA VAL A 256 12.67 10.13 14.41
C VAL A 256 14.15 9.82 14.19
N ARG A 257 14.67 8.83 14.93
CA ARG A 257 16.07 8.39 14.79
C ARG A 257 16.19 7.47 13.59
N PRO A 258 17.05 7.76 12.60
CA PRO A 258 17.25 6.86 11.47
C PRO A 258 17.80 5.50 11.92
N LEU A 259 17.48 4.45 11.16
CA LEU A 259 18.02 3.10 11.37
C LEU A 259 19.41 2.96 10.74
N THR A 260 20.41 3.63 11.32
CA THR A 260 21.80 3.67 10.79
C THR A 260 22.66 2.48 11.19
N ASN A 261 22.24 1.72 12.22
CA ASN A 261 22.97 0.55 12.71
C ASN A 261 22.01 -0.61 12.88
N LEU A 262 22.19 -1.64 12.07
CA LEU A 262 21.35 -2.85 12.06
C LEU A 262 21.71 -3.84 13.16
N ARG A 263 22.85 -3.64 13.84
CA ARG A 263 23.36 -4.54 14.88
C ARG A 263 23.01 -4.07 16.29
N GLU A 264 22.53 -2.83 16.43
CA GLU A 264 21.95 -2.32 17.68
C GLU A 264 20.52 -2.85 17.87
N PRO A 265 20.09 -3.12 19.11
CA PRO A 265 18.70 -3.44 19.39
C PRO A 265 17.75 -2.32 18.92
N LEU A 266 16.67 -2.72 18.23
CA LEU A 266 15.55 -1.83 17.94
C LEU A 266 14.76 -1.58 19.22
N GLN A 267 14.92 -0.38 19.78
CA GLN A 267 14.29 0.00 21.05
C GLN A 267 12.76 -0.07 20.98
N GLU A 268 12.18 0.35 19.86
CA GLU A 268 10.73 0.42 19.66
C GLU A 268 10.11 -0.97 19.46
N GLY A 269 9.25 -1.37 20.40
CA GLY A 269 8.36 -2.51 20.25
C GLY A 269 7.04 -2.10 19.58
N TYR A 270 6.35 -3.05 18.95
CA TYR A 270 5.03 -2.83 18.39
C TYR A 270 4.20 -4.12 18.38
N PHE A 271 2.98 -4.03 18.91
CA PHE A 271 2.04 -5.16 19.00
C PHE A 271 0.78 -4.82 18.20
N PRO A 272 0.73 -5.20 16.91
CA PRO A 272 -0.25 -4.67 15.96
C PRO A 272 -1.69 -5.04 16.27
N LYS A 273 -1.92 -6.13 17.02
CA LYS A 273 -3.22 -6.77 17.25
C LYS A 273 -3.90 -7.33 16.00
N ILE A 274 -3.43 -7.02 14.79
CA ILE A 274 -4.04 -7.45 13.53
C ILE A 274 -3.99 -8.97 13.34
N ILE A 275 -5.10 -9.56 12.85
CA ILE A 275 -5.21 -10.98 12.50
C ILE A 275 -5.64 -11.10 11.04
N ARG A 276 -4.93 -11.92 10.26
CA ARG A 276 -5.26 -12.18 8.85
C ARG A 276 -6.47 -13.09 8.77
N SER A 277 -7.56 -12.59 8.20
CA SER A 277 -8.82 -13.35 8.04
C SER A 277 -8.66 -14.61 7.19
N LEU A 278 -7.73 -14.60 6.23
CA LEU A 278 -7.50 -15.70 5.29
C LEU A 278 -6.97 -16.99 5.93
N ASN A 279 -6.29 -16.91 7.09
CA ASN A 279 -5.71 -18.07 7.79
C ASN A 279 -5.76 -18.00 9.32
N ASN A 280 -6.38 -16.97 9.89
CA ASN A 280 -6.45 -16.72 11.33
C ASN A 280 -5.08 -16.62 12.03
N ARG A 281 -4.00 -16.29 11.30
CA ARG A 281 -2.70 -15.99 11.90
C ARG A 281 -2.61 -14.50 12.22
N ALA A 282 -2.19 -14.20 13.44
CA ALA A 282 -1.86 -12.83 13.83
C ALA A 282 -0.66 -12.31 13.01
N PHE A 283 -0.58 -11.00 12.79
CA PHE A 283 0.71 -10.39 12.47
C PHE A 283 1.59 -10.49 13.72
N PRO A 284 2.77 -11.15 13.63
CA PRO A 284 3.63 -11.29 14.79
C PRO A 284 4.05 -9.93 15.34
N PRO A 285 4.01 -9.75 16.67
CA PRO A 285 4.50 -8.52 17.29
C PRO A 285 6.03 -8.49 17.28
N ARG A 286 6.59 -7.29 17.43
CA ARG A 286 8.01 -7.09 17.73
C ARG A 286 8.16 -6.57 19.16
N PRO A 287 8.71 -7.34 20.11
CA PRO A 287 9.04 -6.84 21.44
C PRO A 287 10.07 -5.70 21.38
N GLN A 288 10.10 -4.85 22.41
CA GLN A 288 11.14 -3.84 22.58
C GLN A 288 12.53 -4.48 22.60
N ASN A 289 13.54 -3.73 22.15
CA ASN A 289 14.95 -4.15 22.10
C ASN A 289 15.18 -5.42 21.27
N THR A 290 14.38 -5.63 20.21
CA THR A 290 14.60 -6.74 19.28
C THR A 290 15.90 -6.51 18.51
N VAL A 291 16.80 -7.50 18.51
CA VAL A 291 18.04 -7.48 17.72
C VAL A 291 17.77 -8.07 16.35
N LEU A 292 18.09 -7.32 15.29
CA LEU A 292 17.99 -7.79 13.91
C LEU A 292 19.09 -8.82 13.62
N ARG A 293 18.75 -9.85 12.84
CA ARG A 293 19.63 -10.99 12.55
C ARG A 293 19.59 -11.30 11.06
N ASP A 294 20.54 -12.13 10.63
CA ASP A 294 20.53 -12.70 9.28
C ASP A 294 19.21 -13.44 9.04
N ILE A 295 18.66 -13.29 7.84
CA ILE A 295 17.41 -13.93 7.44
C ILE A 295 17.75 -15.15 6.59
N ASN A 296 17.28 -16.32 7.02
CA ASN A 296 17.48 -17.60 6.33
C ASN A 296 16.14 -18.32 6.15
N ARG A 297 15.21 -17.70 5.41
CA ARG A 297 13.89 -18.25 5.14
C ARG A 297 13.83 -18.79 3.71
N VAL A 298 14.44 -19.96 3.53
CA VAL A 298 14.54 -20.64 2.22
C VAL A 298 13.15 -20.89 1.61
N ASP A 299 12.19 -21.35 2.44
CA ASP A 299 10.82 -21.63 2.00
C ASP A 299 10.11 -20.38 1.48
N ASP A 300 10.35 -19.23 2.12
CA ASP A 300 9.82 -17.94 1.68
C ASP A 300 10.66 -17.29 0.57
N SER A 301 11.81 -17.88 0.19
CA SER A 301 12.75 -17.29 -0.76
C SER A 301 13.28 -15.91 -0.34
N VAL A 302 13.47 -15.72 0.98
CA VAL A 302 14.08 -14.51 1.56
C VAL A 302 15.31 -14.94 2.35
N VAL A 303 16.49 -14.80 1.74
CA VAL A 303 17.77 -15.19 2.33
C VAL A 303 18.80 -14.09 2.11
N PHE A 304 19.28 -13.48 3.19
CA PHE A 304 20.35 -12.48 3.16
C PHE A 304 20.92 -12.27 4.57
N THR A 305 22.17 -11.81 4.65
CA THR A 305 22.80 -11.44 5.92
C THR A 305 22.68 -9.95 6.20
N VAL A 306 22.84 -9.55 7.47
CA VAL A 306 22.99 -8.13 7.85
C VAL A 306 24.13 -7.49 7.06
N SER A 307 25.22 -8.24 6.86
CA SER A 307 26.39 -7.80 6.12
C SER A 307 26.12 -7.55 4.62
N ASP A 308 25.19 -8.29 4.01
CA ASP A 308 24.77 -8.02 2.62
C ASP A 308 24.01 -6.69 2.53
N LEU A 309 23.16 -6.39 3.53
CA LEU A 309 22.41 -5.15 3.59
C LEU A 309 23.33 -3.93 3.82
N GLU A 310 24.30 -4.06 4.73
CA GLU A 310 25.36 -3.06 4.95
C GLU A 310 26.20 -2.83 3.68
N ARG A 311 26.48 -3.88 2.90
CA ARG A 311 27.22 -3.76 1.63
C ARG A 311 26.40 -3.07 0.54
N SER A 312 25.11 -3.37 0.44
CA SER A 312 24.19 -2.67 -0.47
C SER A 312 24.15 -1.17 -0.13
N GLU A 313 24.05 -0.81 1.15
CA GLU A 313 24.10 0.58 1.60
C GLU A 313 25.41 1.27 1.19
N ALA A 314 26.55 0.62 1.46
CA ALA A 314 27.87 1.16 1.13
C ALA A 314 28.02 1.42 -0.38
N ARG A 315 27.59 0.47 -1.23
CA ARG A 315 27.64 0.63 -2.70
C ARG A 315 26.78 1.79 -3.20
N ILE A 316 25.59 1.95 -2.64
CA ILE A 316 24.70 3.07 -2.97
C ILE A 316 25.36 4.39 -2.55
N ALA A 317 25.88 4.46 -1.33
CA ALA A 317 26.60 5.62 -0.82
C ALA A 317 27.82 6.00 -1.66
N GLU A 318 28.65 5.03 -2.04
CA GLU A 318 29.82 5.23 -2.91
C GLU A 318 29.42 5.74 -4.31
N SER A 319 28.33 5.23 -4.86
CA SER A 319 27.81 5.69 -6.16
C SER A 319 27.31 7.14 -6.10
N ILE A 320 26.63 7.50 -5.00
CA ILE A 320 26.19 8.87 -4.74
C ILE A 320 27.39 9.81 -4.63
N ASP A 321 28.39 9.45 -3.83
CA ASP A 321 29.59 10.28 -3.63
C ASP A 321 30.44 10.40 -4.90
N GLY A 322 30.50 9.33 -5.70
CA GLY A 322 31.18 9.31 -6.98
C GLY A 322 30.46 10.10 -8.07
N GLY A 323 29.18 10.44 -7.87
CA GLY A 323 28.35 11.15 -8.86
C GLY A 323 27.89 10.28 -10.04
N TYR A 324 27.92 8.95 -9.91
CA TYR A 324 27.47 8.01 -10.95
C TYR A 324 27.02 6.68 -10.36
N VAL A 325 26.15 5.98 -11.05
CA VAL A 325 25.80 4.57 -10.78
C VAL A 325 26.44 3.64 -11.79
N VAL A 326 26.58 2.35 -11.43
CA VAL A 326 27.27 1.33 -12.21
C VAL A 326 26.26 0.39 -12.84
N ALA A 327 26.15 0.45 -14.17
CA ALA A 327 25.33 -0.46 -14.96
C ALA A 327 25.99 -1.86 -15.08
N PRO A 328 25.25 -2.88 -15.55
CA PRO A 328 25.83 -4.18 -15.88
C PRO A 328 26.99 -4.02 -16.87
N GLY A 329 28.10 -4.72 -16.62
CA GLY A 329 29.33 -4.58 -17.41
C GLY A 329 30.25 -3.44 -16.98
N GLY A 330 29.90 -2.66 -15.95
CA GLY A 330 30.80 -1.66 -15.33
C GLY A 330 30.69 -0.24 -15.89
N ASN A 331 29.80 -0.01 -16.87
CA ASN A 331 29.56 1.33 -17.41
C ASN A 331 29.01 2.27 -16.33
N ARG A 332 29.52 3.50 -16.29
CA ARG A 332 29.10 4.53 -15.34
C ARG A 332 28.00 5.40 -15.94
N ILE A 333 26.84 5.48 -15.27
CA ILE A 333 25.74 6.38 -15.62
C ILE A 333 25.79 7.57 -14.65
N PRO A 334 26.01 8.80 -15.12
CA PRO A 334 26.08 9.97 -14.25
C PRO A 334 24.77 10.21 -13.47
N LEU A 335 24.91 10.68 -12.23
CA LEU A 335 23.79 11.16 -11.41
C LEU A 335 23.63 12.67 -11.59
N ASP A 336 22.99 13.09 -12.68
CA ASP A 336 22.75 14.51 -12.99
C ASP A 336 21.59 15.12 -12.19
N GLU A 337 21.45 16.45 -12.19
CA GLU A 337 20.42 17.20 -11.46
C GLU A 337 18.97 16.82 -11.83
N ARG A 338 18.74 16.41 -13.08
CA ARG A 338 17.40 16.18 -13.65
C ARG A 338 16.90 14.76 -13.44
N THR A 339 17.77 13.76 -13.62
CA THR A 339 17.39 12.34 -13.64
C THR A 339 18.04 11.53 -12.52
N GLY A 340 19.09 12.05 -11.87
CA GLY A 340 19.84 11.29 -10.88
C GLY A 340 19.00 10.81 -9.69
N ILE A 341 18.07 11.64 -9.19
CA ILE A 341 17.17 11.23 -8.10
C ILE A 341 16.21 10.13 -8.53
N ASP A 342 15.77 10.12 -9.79
CA ASP A 342 14.86 9.11 -10.31
C ASP A 342 15.57 7.77 -10.47
N VAL A 343 16.79 7.79 -11.02
CA VAL A 343 17.67 6.61 -11.10
C VAL A 343 17.93 6.03 -9.71
N LEU A 344 18.28 6.87 -8.73
CA LEU A 344 18.46 6.44 -7.34
C LEU A 344 17.18 5.87 -6.73
N GLY A 345 16.02 6.46 -7.03
CA GLY A 345 14.73 5.95 -6.58
C GLY A 345 14.42 4.56 -7.11
N ASN A 346 14.74 4.28 -8.36
CA ASN A 346 14.60 2.95 -8.97
C ASN A 346 15.61 1.92 -8.42
N ILE A 347 16.78 2.37 -7.97
CA ILE A 347 17.78 1.52 -7.28
C ILE A 347 17.35 1.23 -5.85
N MET A 348 16.83 2.24 -5.15
CA MET A 348 16.45 2.17 -3.74
C MET A 348 15.16 1.38 -3.54
N GLU A 349 14.07 1.78 -4.22
CA GLU A 349 12.83 1.00 -4.28
C GLU A 349 13.09 -0.15 -5.26
N PRO A 350 13.19 -1.39 -4.78
CA PRO A 350 13.52 -2.51 -5.64
C PRO A 350 12.45 -2.67 -6.71
N SER A 351 12.83 -2.32 -7.94
CA SER A 351 11.94 -2.26 -9.10
C SER A 351 12.64 -2.86 -10.32
N ALA A 352 11.86 -3.29 -11.31
CA ALA A 352 12.32 -3.75 -12.61
C ALA A 352 13.19 -2.70 -13.35
N LEU A 353 13.11 -1.43 -12.94
CA LEU A 353 13.83 -0.30 -13.53
C LEU A 353 15.16 0.00 -12.83
N SER A 354 15.52 -0.76 -11.79
CA SER A 354 16.84 -0.64 -11.17
C SER A 354 17.91 -0.89 -12.22
N VAL A 355 18.84 0.06 -12.37
CA VAL A 355 19.88 -0.02 -13.41
C VAL A 355 20.75 -1.28 -13.27
N ASN A 356 20.95 -1.77 -12.04
CA ASN A 356 21.78 -2.92 -11.74
C ASN A 356 21.41 -3.57 -10.39
N SER A 357 20.30 -4.30 -10.37
CA SER A 357 19.79 -4.95 -9.16
C SER A 357 20.76 -5.97 -8.55
N GLN A 358 21.61 -6.61 -9.36
CA GLN A 358 22.65 -7.54 -8.88
C GLN A 358 23.74 -6.82 -8.08
N PHE A 359 24.11 -5.61 -8.48
CA PHE A 359 25.14 -4.82 -7.79
C PHE A 359 24.58 -4.07 -6.58
N TYR A 360 23.44 -3.40 -6.73
CA TYR A 360 22.86 -2.57 -5.66
C TYR A 360 21.97 -3.35 -4.68
N GLY A 361 21.43 -4.49 -5.10
CA GLY A 361 20.58 -5.34 -4.26
C GLY A 361 19.16 -4.81 -4.08
N ASN A 362 18.51 -5.29 -3.02
CA ASN A 362 17.12 -5.02 -2.64
C ASN A 362 17.07 -4.17 -1.36
N TYR A 363 17.81 -3.06 -1.27
CA TYR A 363 18.12 -2.38 0.00
C TYR A 363 16.86 -1.99 0.82
N HIS A 364 15.96 -1.18 0.26
CA HIS A 364 14.71 -0.79 0.95
C HIS A 364 13.84 -2.01 1.27
N GLY A 365 13.65 -2.93 0.31
CA GLY A 365 12.86 -4.14 0.53
C GLY A 365 13.43 -5.04 1.64
N ASN A 366 14.76 -5.16 1.73
CA ASN A 366 15.41 -5.95 2.76
C ASN A 366 15.44 -5.26 4.13
N LEU A 367 15.40 -3.92 4.20
CA LEU A 367 15.12 -3.20 5.45
C LEU A 367 13.71 -3.52 5.98
N HIS A 368 12.71 -3.66 5.10
CA HIS A 368 11.41 -4.15 5.51
C HIS A 368 11.48 -5.61 5.98
N ASN A 369 12.07 -6.50 5.17
CA ASN A 369 12.12 -7.94 5.47
C ASN A 369 12.88 -8.26 6.78
N ILE A 370 14.01 -7.60 7.04
CA ILE A 370 14.81 -7.87 8.24
C ILE A 370 14.05 -7.54 9.53
N ILE A 371 13.23 -6.48 9.50
CA ILE A 371 12.38 -6.10 10.63
C ILE A 371 11.15 -7.02 10.68
N ALA A 372 10.54 -7.33 9.53
CA ALA A 372 9.30 -8.10 9.49
C ALA A 372 9.48 -9.55 9.97
N TYR A 373 10.64 -10.16 9.71
CA TYR A 373 10.99 -11.52 10.14
C TYR A 373 11.83 -11.55 11.43
N SER A 374 12.06 -10.43 12.11
CA SER A 374 12.98 -10.37 13.25
C SER A 374 12.62 -11.32 14.41
N HIS A 375 11.35 -11.75 14.49
CA HIS A 375 10.85 -12.67 15.50
C HIS A 375 11.07 -14.15 15.14
N ASP A 376 11.22 -14.50 13.86
CA ASP A 376 11.46 -15.85 13.34
C ASP A 376 12.33 -15.80 12.06
N PRO A 377 13.61 -15.44 12.18
CA PRO A 377 14.45 -15.10 11.02
C PRO A 377 14.84 -16.32 10.16
N ASP A 378 14.71 -17.54 10.68
CA ASP A 378 15.10 -18.78 10.00
C ASP A 378 13.98 -19.84 9.96
N ASN A 379 12.73 -19.40 10.11
CA ASN A 379 11.53 -20.23 9.96
C ASN A 379 11.41 -21.41 10.93
N ARG A 380 12.01 -21.33 12.12
CA ARG A 380 11.93 -22.39 13.14
C ARG A 380 10.54 -22.51 13.76
N PHE A 381 9.82 -21.40 13.80
CA PHE A 381 8.52 -21.32 14.47
C PHE A 381 7.34 -21.30 13.49
N LEU A 382 7.62 -21.38 12.18
CA LEU A 382 6.62 -21.35 11.12
C LEU A 382 5.75 -20.09 11.19
N GLU A 383 6.31 -18.99 11.71
CA GLU A 383 5.62 -17.70 11.77
C GLU A 383 5.79 -16.94 10.45
N GLY A 384 4.75 -16.20 10.07
CA GLY A 384 4.82 -15.30 8.92
C GLY A 384 5.55 -14.00 9.25
N TYR A 385 5.56 -13.03 8.35
CA TYR A 385 6.15 -11.72 8.63
C TYR A 385 5.19 -10.78 9.40
N GLY A 386 5.77 -9.86 10.18
CA GLY A 386 5.07 -8.79 10.89
C GLY A 386 4.57 -7.66 9.98
N VAL A 387 3.91 -6.65 10.56
CA VAL A 387 3.16 -5.61 9.80
C VAL A 387 4.03 -4.76 8.87
N VAL A 388 5.31 -4.59 9.16
CA VAL A 388 6.24 -3.87 8.27
C VAL A 388 6.51 -4.63 6.97
N GLY A 389 6.09 -5.90 6.87
CA GLY A 389 6.18 -6.73 5.68
C GLY A 389 5.03 -6.56 4.67
N GLU A 390 4.02 -5.70 4.89
CA GLU A 390 2.96 -5.44 3.91
C GLU A 390 2.69 -3.92 3.78
N PHE A 391 2.45 -3.44 2.56
CA PHE A 391 2.29 -2.00 2.31
C PHE A 391 1.11 -1.39 3.09
N GLN A 392 -0.03 -2.07 3.16
CA GLN A 392 -1.22 -1.56 3.84
C GLN A 392 -1.12 -1.56 5.37
N THR A 393 -0.09 -2.20 5.96
CA THR A 393 0.09 -2.27 7.41
C THR A 393 1.42 -1.67 7.89
N ALA A 394 2.38 -1.45 7.01
CA ALA A 394 3.74 -1.11 7.41
C ALA A 394 3.84 0.20 8.17
N MET A 395 3.06 1.22 7.78
CA MET A 395 3.08 2.54 8.43
C MET A 395 2.60 2.52 9.87
N ARG A 396 1.91 1.46 10.30
CA ARG A 396 1.44 1.33 11.69
C ARG A 396 2.59 1.18 12.68
N ASP A 397 3.70 0.62 12.22
CA ASP A 397 4.85 0.30 13.05
C ASP A 397 5.80 1.51 13.20
N PRO A 398 6.19 1.93 14.42
CA PRO A 398 7.19 2.97 14.61
C PRO A 398 8.52 2.74 13.86
N SER A 399 8.94 1.49 13.65
CA SER A 399 10.19 1.18 12.95
C SER A 399 10.14 1.52 11.45
N PHE A 400 8.95 1.60 10.85
CA PHE A 400 8.76 2.06 9.47
C PHE A 400 9.34 3.47 9.29
N TYR A 401 9.11 4.36 10.26
CA TYR A 401 9.60 5.73 10.15
C TYR A 401 11.11 5.80 10.38
N ARG A 402 11.68 4.88 11.17
CA ARG A 402 13.14 4.80 11.37
C ARG A 402 13.86 4.30 10.11
N LEU A 403 13.33 3.26 9.45
CA LEU A 403 13.91 2.75 8.22
C LEU A 403 13.78 3.77 7.08
N HIS A 404 12.62 4.41 6.93
CA HIS A 404 12.43 5.43 5.90
C HIS A 404 13.23 6.71 6.17
N ALA A 405 13.49 7.06 7.43
CA ALA A 405 14.44 8.14 7.74
C ALA A 405 15.87 7.80 7.29
N GLN A 406 16.28 6.52 7.33
CA GLN A 406 17.59 6.13 6.80
C GLN A 406 17.63 6.14 5.27
N VAL A 407 16.56 5.65 4.62
CA VAL A 407 16.42 5.74 3.16
C VAL A 407 16.43 7.21 2.69
N ASP A 408 15.71 8.08 3.39
CA ASP A 408 15.68 9.52 3.12
C ASP A 408 17.06 10.18 3.32
N ASN A 409 17.85 9.75 4.32
CA ASN A 409 19.23 10.21 4.49
C ASN A 409 20.11 9.92 3.27
N MET A 410 19.92 8.79 2.59
CA MET A 410 20.63 8.45 1.35
C MET A 410 20.21 9.34 0.19
N PHE A 411 18.92 9.61 0.03
CA PHE A 411 18.47 10.60 -0.96
C PHE A 411 18.98 12.01 -0.65
N HIS A 412 19.01 12.40 0.62
CA HIS A 412 19.58 13.67 1.05
C HIS A 412 21.11 13.73 0.89
N ARG A 413 21.83 12.60 0.94
CA ARG A 413 23.25 12.54 0.58
C ARG A 413 23.43 12.99 -0.86
N TYR A 414 22.62 12.46 -1.79
CA TYR A 414 22.64 12.90 -3.18
C TYR A 414 22.15 14.34 -3.36
N LYS A 415 21.03 14.75 -2.75
CA LYS A 415 20.52 16.13 -2.90
C LYS A 415 21.52 17.19 -2.41
N ARG A 416 22.43 16.84 -1.49
CA ARG A 416 23.52 17.72 -1.02
C ARG A 416 24.68 17.86 -2.00
N THR A 417 24.80 17.01 -3.02
CA THR A 417 25.81 17.16 -4.08
C THR A 417 25.37 18.13 -5.18
N LEU A 418 24.06 18.43 -5.25
CA LEU A 418 23.50 19.36 -6.23
C LEU A 418 23.84 20.81 -5.90
N GLN A 419 23.98 21.62 -6.94
CA GLN A 419 24.16 23.05 -6.77
C GLN A 419 22.89 23.67 -6.19
N PRO A 420 23.01 24.59 -5.20
CA PRO A 420 21.87 25.38 -4.76
C PRO A 420 21.21 26.09 -5.94
N TYR A 421 19.88 26.19 -5.92
CA TYR A 421 19.17 26.91 -6.97
C TYR A 421 19.66 28.35 -7.05
N ASN A 422 20.04 28.78 -8.26
CA ASN A 422 20.50 30.14 -8.50
C ASN A 422 19.31 31.11 -8.63
N THR A 423 19.62 32.42 -8.65
CA THR A 423 18.60 33.47 -8.75
C THR A 423 17.67 33.29 -9.94
N ASN A 424 18.14 32.83 -11.10
CA ASN A 424 17.29 32.65 -12.28
C ASN A 424 16.34 31.46 -12.14
N GLN A 425 16.70 30.44 -11.35
CA GLN A 425 15.83 29.29 -11.06
C GLN A 425 14.76 29.61 -10.00
N LEU A 426 15.06 30.51 -9.05
CA LEU A 426 14.15 30.86 -7.95
C LEU A 426 13.27 32.09 -8.25
N ASN A 427 13.80 33.06 -8.98
CA ASN A 427 13.14 34.34 -9.20
C ASN A 427 12.10 34.24 -10.32
N TYR A 428 11.02 35.02 -10.18
CA TYR A 428 10.07 35.25 -11.24
C TYR A 428 9.93 36.76 -11.51
N ASN A 429 10.76 37.26 -12.44
CA ASN A 429 10.90 38.70 -12.70
C ASN A 429 9.56 39.40 -12.97
N GLY A 430 9.33 40.50 -12.24
CA GLY A 430 8.12 41.31 -12.33
C GLY A 430 6.91 40.73 -11.59
N ILE A 431 7.05 39.59 -10.90
CA ILE A 431 6.01 39.00 -10.07
C ILE A 431 6.41 39.10 -8.60
N GLN A 432 5.58 39.77 -7.79
CA GLN A 432 5.83 39.99 -6.37
C GLN A 432 4.66 39.50 -5.53
N ILE A 433 4.92 38.64 -4.56
CA ILE A 433 3.92 38.26 -3.55
C ILE A 433 3.88 39.37 -2.49
N GLN A 434 2.76 40.08 -2.40
CA GLN A 434 2.58 41.18 -1.43
C GLN A 434 2.10 40.68 -0.07
N SER A 435 1.26 39.65 -0.06
CA SER A 435 0.76 39.05 1.18
C SER A 435 0.37 37.59 0.96
N LEU A 436 0.60 36.78 1.98
CA LEU A 436 0.08 35.43 2.13
C LEU A 436 -0.60 35.32 3.49
N GLY A 437 -1.82 34.79 3.53
CA GLY A 437 -2.50 34.45 4.77
C GLY A 437 -3.44 33.27 4.62
N VAL A 438 -3.88 32.75 5.76
CA VAL A 438 -4.90 31.69 5.84
C VAL A 438 -6.10 32.23 6.59
N GLN A 439 -7.30 31.93 6.10
CA GLN A 439 -8.57 32.31 6.75
C GLN A 439 -9.45 31.08 6.88
N LEU A 440 -9.91 30.79 8.10
CA LEU A 440 -10.95 29.77 8.34
C LEU A 440 -12.26 30.22 7.69
N ASN A 441 -13.03 29.27 7.15
CA ASN A 441 -14.32 29.53 6.48
C ASN A 441 -15.45 29.80 7.50
N ARG A 442 -15.22 30.72 8.44
CA ARG A 442 -16.17 31.14 9.48
C ARG A 442 -16.05 32.65 9.70
N ALA A 443 -17.19 33.32 9.85
CA ALA A 443 -17.22 34.74 10.17
C ALA A 443 -16.45 35.03 11.47
N ASN A 444 -15.65 36.10 11.47
CA ASN A 444 -14.84 36.57 12.61
C ASN A 444 -13.80 35.57 13.13
N ALA A 445 -13.43 34.55 12.36
CA ALA A 445 -12.33 33.67 12.75
C ALA A 445 -10.97 34.41 12.63
N PRO A 446 -10.04 34.19 13.58
CA PRO A 446 -8.72 34.82 13.53
C PRO A 446 -7.96 34.42 12.26
N ALA A 447 -7.26 35.40 11.68
CA ALA A 447 -6.39 35.16 10.53
C ALA A 447 -5.16 34.32 10.93
N ASN A 448 -4.66 33.52 10.00
CA ASN A 448 -3.45 32.70 10.14
C ASN A 448 -3.52 31.67 11.27
N VAL A 449 -4.71 31.15 11.54
CA VAL A 449 -4.95 30.05 12.49
C VAL A 449 -5.50 28.85 11.74
N LEU A 450 -4.87 27.69 11.96
CA LEU A 450 -5.37 26.38 11.56
C LEU A 450 -5.96 25.69 12.79
N LEU A 451 -7.12 25.05 12.63
CA LEU A 451 -7.81 24.36 13.72
C LEU A 451 -8.00 22.89 13.35
N THR A 452 -7.62 22.00 14.26
CA THR A 452 -7.80 20.55 14.16
C THR A 452 -8.71 20.03 15.28
N TYR A 453 -9.33 18.88 15.04
CA TYR A 453 -10.22 18.20 15.97
C TYR A 453 -10.32 16.70 15.65
N TRP A 454 -10.90 15.93 16.57
CA TRP A 454 -11.26 14.54 16.34
C TRP A 454 -12.60 14.45 15.62
N GLN A 455 -12.65 13.77 14.49
CA GLN A 455 -13.88 13.44 13.79
C GLN A 455 -14.18 11.95 13.95
N ARG A 456 -15.42 11.63 14.27
CA ARG A 456 -15.95 10.27 14.23
C ARG A 456 -16.64 10.06 12.89
N SER A 457 -16.20 9.02 12.17
CA SER A 457 -16.73 8.63 10.86
C SER A 457 -17.24 7.20 10.92
N GLN A 458 -18.00 6.79 9.90
CA GLN A 458 -18.53 5.44 9.77
C GLN A 458 -18.08 4.83 8.43
N VAL A 459 -17.87 3.52 8.41
CA VAL A 459 -17.55 2.77 7.21
C VAL A 459 -18.31 1.44 7.24
N ASP A 460 -18.86 1.05 6.09
CA ASP A 460 -19.43 -0.27 5.92
C ASP A 460 -18.31 -1.29 5.72
N LEU A 461 -18.23 -2.28 6.61
CA LEU A 461 -17.21 -3.33 6.53
C LEU A 461 -17.79 -4.65 6.03
N ALA A 462 -19.09 -4.72 5.75
CA ALA A 462 -19.74 -5.96 5.35
C ALA A 462 -19.07 -6.59 4.13
N THR A 463 -18.74 -5.80 3.10
CA THR A 463 -18.17 -6.27 1.82
C THR A 463 -16.87 -7.07 1.94
N GLY A 464 -16.14 -6.92 3.05
CA GLY A 464 -14.91 -7.65 3.34
C GLY A 464 -15.07 -8.79 4.36
N LEU A 465 -16.29 -9.09 4.83
CA LEU A 465 -16.55 -10.16 5.80
C LEU A 465 -16.92 -11.47 5.09
N ASP A 466 -15.96 -12.15 4.45
CA ASP A 466 -16.24 -13.43 3.78
C ASP A 466 -17.09 -14.40 4.62
N PHE A 467 -18.13 -14.96 4.01
CA PHE A 467 -19.13 -15.85 4.63
C PHE A 467 -19.84 -15.21 5.84
N GLY A 468 -19.89 -13.88 5.87
CA GLY A 468 -20.59 -13.09 6.86
C GLY A 468 -22.05 -12.82 6.49
N PRO A 469 -22.74 -11.99 7.29
CA PRO A 469 -24.12 -11.63 7.03
C PRO A 469 -24.27 -10.79 5.76
N GLU A 470 -25.46 -10.87 5.15
CA GLU A 470 -25.85 -10.01 4.03
C GLU A 470 -26.22 -8.60 4.52
N GLY A 471 -26.10 -7.62 3.62
CA GLY A 471 -26.38 -6.22 3.90
C GLY A 471 -25.29 -5.53 4.73
N ASN A 472 -25.45 -4.23 4.91
CA ASN A 472 -24.40 -3.36 5.45
C ASN A 472 -24.20 -3.57 6.96
N VAL A 473 -22.95 -3.55 7.42
CA VAL A 473 -22.61 -3.59 8.84
C VAL A 473 -21.54 -2.52 9.09
N PHE A 474 -21.94 -1.46 9.77
CA PHE A 474 -21.11 -0.27 9.94
C PHE A 474 -20.22 -0.36 11.16
N ALA A 475 -18.96 0.03 10.99
CA ALA A 475 -18.05 0.33 12.09
C ALA A 475 -17.82 1.85 12.16
N SER A 476 -17.65 2.36 13.37
CA SER A 476 -17.31 3.77 13.60
C SER A 476 -15.90 3.91 14.14
N PHE A 477 -15.13 4.84 13.58
CA PHE A 477 -13.75 5.11 13.98
C PHE A 477 -13.52 6.62 14.11
N THR A 478 -12.54 6.97 14.93
CA THR A 478 -12.15 8.37 15.18
C THR A 478 -10.81 8.66 14.51
N HIS A 479 -10.72 9.78 13.79
CA HIS A 479 -9.51 10.20 13.09
C HIS A 479 -9.31 11.71 13.19
N LEU A 480 -8.09 12.17 12.91
CA LEU A 480 -7.75 13.59 12.89
C LEU A 480 -8.50 14.28 11.74
N GLN A 481 -8.96 15.51 12.00
CA GLN A 481 -9.61 16.37 11.02
C GLN A 481 -9.19 17.83 11.21
N HIS A 482 -9.35 18.65 10.18
CA HIS A 482 -9.18 20.09 10.25
C HIS A 482 -10.45 20.87 9.86
N ALA A 483 -10.57 22.10 10.36
CA ALA A 483 -11.60 23.02 9.91
C ALA A 483 -11.29 23.51 8.48
N PRO A 484 -12.28 23.66 7.59
CA PRO A 484 -12.04 24.20 6.24
C PRO A 484 -11.47 25.62 6.28
N PHE A 485 -10.48 25.87 5.42
CA PHE A 485 -9.81 27.17 5.31
C PHE A 485 -9.48 27.52 3.85
N THR A 486 -9.16 28.80 3.61
CA THR A 486 -8.77 29.33 2.31
C THR A 486 -7.43 30.07 2.42
N PHE A 487 -6.55 29.87 1.43
CA PHE A 487 -5.35 30.70 1.25
C PHE A 487 -5.73 32.03 0.58
N ARG A 488 -5.30 33.15 1.17
CA ARG A 488 -5.43 34.50 0.60
C ARG A 488 -4.05 34.99 0.17
N LEU A 489 -3.83 35.05 -1.13
CA LEU A 489 -2.58 35.48 -1.73
C LEU A 489 -2.80 36.73 -2.59
N THR A 490 -2.05 37.79 -2.33
CA THR A 490 -2.03 39.00 -3.17
C THR A 490 -0.74 39.01 -3.96
N VAL A 491 -0.83 39.04 -5.28
CA VAL A 491 0.33 38.99 -6.18
C VAL A 491 0.27 40.20 -7.11
N ASN A 492 1.34 41.00 -7.11
CA ASN A 492 1.51 42.12 -8.03
C ASN A 492 2.31 41.68 -9.26
N ASN A 493 1.81 42.00 -10.45
CA ASN A 493 2.48 41.76 -11.71
C ASN A 493 2.87 43.09 -12.37
N THR A 494 4.15 43.45 -12.28
CA THR A 494 4.72 44.67 -12.85
C THR A 494 5.33 44.44 -14.24
N SER A 495 5.13 43.27 -14.85
CA SER A 495 5.77 42.92 -16.13
C SER A 495 5.06 43.49 -17.36
N GLY A 496 3.91 44.15 -17.20
CA GLY A 496 3.14 44.77 -18.29
C GLY A 496 2.41 43.77 -19.22
N ALA A 497 2.52 42.47 -18.97
CA ALA A 497 1.85 41.41 -19.74
C ALA A 497 1.24 40.37 -18.81
N THR A 498 0.22 39.65 -19.30
CA THR A 498 -0.33 38.48 -18.58
C THR A 498 0.73 37.40 -18.45
N ARG A 499 0.87 36.83 -17.24
CA ARG A 499 1.86 35.80 -16.90
C ARG A 499 1.18 34.58 -16.31
N ARG A 500 1.70 33.38 -16.61
CA ARG A 500 1.25 32.12 -16.02
C ARG A 500 2.32 31.64 -15.03
N GLY A 501 1.96 31.58 -13.75
CA GLY A 501 2.82 31.07 -12.68
C GLY A 501 2.24 29.86 -11.98
N THR A 502 3.10 29.11 -11.29
CA THR A 502 2.71 27.98 -10.43
C THR A 502 2.83 28.41 -8.97
N CYS A 503 1.71 28.46 -8.23
CA CYS A 503 1.73 28.70 -6.79
C CYS A 503 2.12 27.40 -6.06
N ARG A 504 3.21 27.45 -5.28
CA ARG A 504 3.69 26.32 -4.47
C ARG A 504 3.67 26.73 -2.99
N ILE A 505 2.88 26.06 -2.17
CA ILE A 505 2.70 26.38 -0.74
C ILE A 505 3.29 25.24 0.09
N PHE A 506 4.11 25.61 1.08
CA PHE A 506 4.70 24.68 2.04
C PHE A 506 4.42 25.18 3.45
N ILE A 507 4.39 24.25 4.41
CA ILE A 507 4.35 24.53 5.84
C ILE A 507 5.50 23.79 6.52
N GLY A 508 6.08 24.39 7.55
CA GLY A 508 7.14 23.78 8.36
C GLY A 508 7.06 24.29 9.80
N PRO A 509 7.58 23.51 10.77
CA PRO A 509 7.66 23.95 12.16
C PRO A 509 8.60 25.16 12.29
N LYS A 510 8.34 26.01 13.28
CA LYS A 510 9.12 27.22 13.55
C LYS A 510 10.51 26.91 14.09
#